data_AF-Q4SBS7-F1
#
_entry.id   AF-Q4SBS7-F1
#
_cell.length_a   1.000
_cell.length_b   1.000
_cell.length_c   1.000
_cell.angle_alpha   90.00
_cell.angle_beta   90.00
_cell.angle_gamma   90.00
#
_symmetry.space_group_name_H-M   'P 1'
#
loop_
_entity.id
_entity.type
_entity.pdbx_description
1 polymer ?
#
loop_
_entity_poly.entity_id
_entity_poly.type
_entity_poly.pdbx_seq_one_letter_code
_entity_poly.pdbx_strand_id
1 'polypeptide(L)' 'CSICLEVFTRPVSTSCGHNFCIECIQNYWDA' A
#
# COMPACT_ATOMS: atom_id res chain seq x y z
N CYS A 1 2.67 0.44 -6.62
CA CYS A 1 1.64 0.85 -5.63
C CYS A 1 0.68 1.82 -6.30
N SER A 2 -0.63 1.57 -6.27
CA SER A 2 -1.60 2.47 -6.92
C SER A 2 -1.82 3.80 -6.19
N ILE A 3 -1.26 3.94 -4.97
CA ILE A 3 -1.32 5.19 -4.18
C ILE A 3 -0.18 6.13 -4.59
N CYS A 4 1.08 5.69 -4.49
CA CYS A 4 2.25 6.53 -4.83
C CYS A 4 2.75 6.36 -6.27
N LEU A 5 2.19 5.43 -7.05
CA LEU A 5 2.56 5.11 -8.44
C LEU A 5 4.01 4.60 -8.63
N GLU A 6 4.70 4.23 -7.56
CA GLU A 6 6.07 3.70 -7.58
C GLU A 6 6.13 2.17 -7.38
N VAL A 7 7.33 1.60 -7.57
CA VAL A 7 7.63 0.21 -7.17
C VAL A 7 7.40 0.03 -5.67
N PHE A 8 6.86 -1.12 -5.29
CA PHE A 8 6.54 -1.39 -3.89
C PHE A 8 7.77 -1.34 -2.99
N THR A 9 7.73 -0.49 -1.98
CA THR A 9 8.69 -0.50 -0.88
C THR A 9 8.00 -1.10 0.34
N ARG A 10 8.52 -2.24 0.82
CA ARG A 10 7.93 -3.04 1.92
C ARG A 10 6.43 -3.31 1.69
N PRO A 11 6.07 -4.10 0.67
CA PRO A 11 4.68 -4.32 0.30
C PRO A 11 3.88 -5.01 1.41
N VAL A 12 2.60 -4.65 1.50
CA VAL A 12 1.57 -5.35 2.28
C VAL A 12 0.47 -5.81 1.33
N SER A 13 0.10 -7.09 1.44
CA SER A 13 -1.03 -7.68 0.71
C SER A 13 -2.32 -7.50 1.49
N THR A 14 -3.34 -6.98 0.82
CA THR A 14 -4.71 -6.91 1.34
C THR A 14 -5.43 -8.24 1.13
N SER A 15 -6.53 -8.47 1.84
CA SER A 15 -7.35 -9.69 1.70
C SER A 15 -7.94 -9.87 0.30
N CYS A 16 -8.12 -8.79 -0.47
CA CYS A 16 -8.53 -8.84 -1.87
C CYS A 16 -7.39 -9.09 -2.86
N GLY A 17 -6.15 -9.30 -2.38
CA GLY A 17 -4.98 -9.66 -3.19
C GLY A 17 -4.20 -8.47 -3.76
N HIS A 18 -4.63 -7.23 -3.52
CA HIS A 18 -3.91 -6.04 -3.95
C HIS A 18 -2.74 -5.73 -3.01
N ASN A 19 -1.65 -5.23 -3.58
CA ASN A 19 -0.42 -4.87 -2.86
C ASN A 19 -0.26 -3.35 -2.80
N PHE A 20 0.27 -2.85 -1.68
CA PHE A 20 0.57 -1.44 -1.44
C PHE A 20 1.87 -1.28 -0.65
N CYS A 21 2.52 -0.12 -0.71
CA CYS A 21 3.61 0.18 0.24
C CYS A 21 3.03 0.29 1.65
N ILE A 22 3.77 -0.20 2.67
CA ILE A 22 3.30 -0.14 4.07
C ILE A 22 2.94 1.29 4.51
N GLU A 23 3.74 2.28 4.14
CA GLU A 23 3.49 3.68 4.49
C GLU A 23 2.24 4.22 3.78
N CYS A 24 2.03 3.84 2.52
CA CYS A 24 0.87 4.31 1.76
C CYS A 24 -0.44 3.75 2.31
N ILE A 25 -0.47 2.47 2.69
CA ILE A 25 -1.70 1.85 3.22
C ILE A 25 -1.98 2.31 4.65
N GLN A 26 -0.95 2.53 5.47
CA GLN A 26 -1.10 3.09 6.82
C GLN A 26 -1.66 4.52 6.76
N ASN A 27 -1.06 5.39 5.95
CA ASN A 27 -1.55 6.76 5.77
C ASN A 27 -3.00 6.82 5.26
N TYR A 28 -3.43 5.84 4.45
CA TYR A 28 -4.82 5.76 3.98
C TYR A 28 -5.81 5.33 5.08
N TRP A 29 -5.39 4.49 6.02
CA TRP A 29 -6.23 4.05 7.15
C TRP A 29 -6.23 5.00 8.34
N ASP A 30 -5.16 5.78 8.50
CA ASP A 30 -5.01 6.79 9.55
C ASP A 30 -5.77 8.09 9.23
N ALA A 31 -6.32 8.23 8.00
CA ALA A 31 -7.16 9.34 7.54
C ALA A 31 -8.66 9.04 7.71
#